data_AF-A0A822H8H4-F1
#
_entry.id   AF-A0A822H8H4-F1
#
_cell.length_a   1.000
_cell.length_b   1.000
_cell.length_c   1.000
_cell.angle_alpha   90.00
_cell.angle_beta   90.00
_cell.angle_gamma   90.00
#
_symmetry.space_group_name_H-M   'P 1'
#
loop_
_entity.id
_entity.type
_entity.pdbx_description
1 polymer ?
#
loop_
_entity_poly.entity_id
_entity_poly.type
_entity_poly.pdbx_seq_one_letter_code
_entity_poly.pdbx_strand_id
1 'polypeptide(L)'
;YIQVQPNDGFGTLLPEETIDLHVLFSPTATKEYRCTLVCKSLVNREFTIECQGVGVLPPLSLSSTVIHLPATPINDQSIVSFYVENRHLDKNHFKHPVPRIGN
;
A
#
# COMPACT_ATOMS: atom_id res chain seq x y z
N TYR A 1 -5.66 5.09 2.15
CA TYR A 1 -4.90 5.82 3.17
C TYR A 1 -3.61 6.32 2.55
N ILE A 2 -3.15 7.51 2.92
CA ILE A 2 -1.95 8.15 2.36
C ILE A 2 -1.05 8.55 3.52
N GLN A 3 0.25 8.27 3.41
CA GLN A 3 1.26 8.68 4.37
C GLN A 3 2.40 9.37 3.64
N VAL A 4 3.05 10.33 4.30
CA VAL A 4 4.23 11.01 3.77
C VAL A 4 5.41 10.69 4.68
N GLN A 5 6.55 10.35 4.09
CA GLN A 5 7.78 10.02 4.81
C GLN A 5 8.96 10.77 4.22
N PRO A 6 9.95 11.18 5.03
CA PRO A 6 10.00 11.09 6.49
C PRO A 6 9.09 12.12 7.19
N ASN A 7 8.82 11.90 8.48
CA ASN A 7 8.19 12.86 9.41
C ASN A 7 6.85 13.45 8.97
N ASP A 8 5.97 12.66 8.34
CA ASP A 8 4.67 13.13 7.83
C ASP A 8 4.76 14.30 6.83
N GLY A 9 5.94 14.49 6.21
CA GLY A 9 6.22 15.58 5.28
C GLY A 9 6.61 16.91 5.95
N PHE A 10 6.76 16.94 7.28
CA PHE A 10 7.29 18.11 7.98
C PHE A 10 8.82 18.12 7.96
N GLY A 11 9.39 19.26 7.63
CA GLY A 11 10.83 19.47 7.61
C GLY A 11 11.20 20.91 7.37
N THR A 12 12.50 21.19 7.52
CA THR A 12 13.09 22.48 7.17
C THR A 12 13.93 22.27 5.92
N LEU A 13 13.79 23.17 4.95
CA LEU A 13 14.59 23.18 3.73
C LEU A 13 15.44 24.46 3.74
N LEU A 14 16.76 24.31 3.66
CA LEU A 14 17.69 25.42 3.51
C LEU A 14 17.71 25.93 2.05
N PRO A 15 18.24 27.13 1.81
CA PRO A 15 18.44 27.61 0.44
C PRO A 15 19.30 26.62 -0.37
N GLU A 16 18.86 26.32 -1.60
CA GLU A 16 19.49 25.36 -2.52
C GLU A 16 19.48 23.89 -2.07
N GLU A 17 18.83 23.58 -0.95
CA GLU A 17 18.65 22.21 -0.50
C GLU A 17 17.51 21.54 -1.27
N THR A 18 17.61 20.23 -1.45
CA THR A 18 16.55 19.37 -2.01
C THR A 18 16.30 18.22 -1.05
N ILE A 19 15.03 17.94 -0.77
CA ILE A 19 14.60 16.83 0.09
C ILE A 19 13.66 15.93 -0.71
N ASP A 20 13.92 14.63 -0.66
CA ASP A 20 13.04 13.62 -1.21
C ASP A 20 11.98 13.21 -0.18
N LEU A 21 10.71 13.36 -0.55
CA LEU A 21 9.58 12.91 0.24
C LEU A 21 8.90 11.72 -0.47
N HIS A 22 8.68 10.66 0.28
CA HIS A 22 7.95 9.48 -0.18
C HIS A 22 6.49 9.59 0.22
N VAL A 23 5.59 9.54 -0.76
CA VAL A 23 4.15 9.46 -0.54
C VAL A 23 3.71 8.03 -0.73
N LEU A 24 3.32 7.38 0.37
CA LEU A 24 2.85 6.00 0.39
C LEU A 24 1.33 5.97 0.27
N PHE A 25 0.82 5.21 -0.71
CA PHE A 25 -0.60 5.03 -0.95
C PHE A 25 -1.04 3.60 -0.62
N SER A 26 -1.93 3.47 0.36
CA SER A 26 -2.47 2.19 0.84
C SER A 26 -4.00 2.16 0.68
N PRO A 27 -4.54 1.73 -0.48
CA PRO A 27 -5.97 1.67 -0.72
C PRO A 27 -6.62 0.57 0.15
N THR A 28 -7.80 0.85 0.69
CA THR A 28 -8.56 -0.10 1.52
C THR A 28 -9.67 -0.81 0.74
N ALA A 29 -10.04 -0.27 -0.42
CA ALA A 29 -11.07 -0.80 -1.28
C ALA A 29 -10.61 -0.73 -2.73
N THR A 30 -11.20 -1.59 -3.56
CA THR A 30 -10.96 -1.64 -4.99
C THR A 30 -11.79 -0.53 -5.64
N LYS A 31 -11.19 0.64 -5.82
CA LYS A 31 -11.83 1.80 -6.45
C LYS A 31 -10.78 2.83 -6.88
N GLU A 32 -11.21 3.81 -7.66
CA GLU A 32 -10.41 5.00 -7.94
C GLU A 32 -10.38 5.94 -6.73
N TYR A 33 -9.21 6.50 -6.46
CA TYR A 33 -8.98 7.49 -5.44
C TYR A 33 -8.37 8.73 -6.09
N ARG A 34 -8.95 9.89 -5.75
CA ARG A 34 -8.38 11.20 -6.06
C ARG A 34 -8.08 11.89 -4.73
N CYS A 35 -6.88 12.42 -4.62
CA CYS A 35 -6.44 13.12 -3.44
C CYS A 35 -5.56 14.29 -3.85
N THR A 36 -5.47 15.27 -2.97
CA THR A 36 -4.71 16.49 -3.23
C THR A 36 -3.68 16.64 -2.12
N LEU A 37 -2.40 16.66 -2.49
CA LEU A 37 -1.32 16.97 -1.57
C LEU A 37 -1.09 18.49 -1.59
N VAL A 38 -1.11 19.09 -0.41
CA VAL A 38 -0.90 20.53 -0.25
C VAL A 38 0.40 20.76 0.50
N CYS A 39 1.41 21.23 -0.20
CA CYS A 39 2.69 21.61 0.37
C CYS A 39 2.61 23.08 0.78
N LYS A 40 2.77 23.36 2.08
CA LYS A 40 2.74 24.73 2.62
C LYS A 40 4.12 25.13 3.14
N SER A 41 4.56 26.33 2.82
CA SER A 41 5.78 26.91 3.40
C SER A 41 5.45 27.94 4.48
N LEU A 42 6.42 28.21 5.37
CA LEU A 42 6.30 29.23 6.43
C LEU A 42 6.11 30.66 5.88
N VAL A 43 6.42 30.89 4.60
CA VAL A 43 6.22 32.18 3.91
C VAL A 43 4.86 32.21 3.19
N ASN A 44 3.91 31.38 3.65
CA ASN A 44 2.54 31.30 3.14
C ASN A 44 2.44 30.99 1.63
N ARG A 45 3.42 30.26 1.08
CA ARG A 45 3.31 29.70 -0.27
C ARG A 45 2.66 28.32 -0.18
N GLU A 46 1.67 28.09 -1.03
CA GLU A 46 0.99 26.81 -1.13
C GLU A 46 1.20 26.23 -2.53
N PHE A 47 1.64 24.99 -2.59
CA PHE A 47 1.73 24.21 -3.83
C PHE A 47 0.80 23.02 -3.73
N THR A 48 -0.06 22.89 -4.73
CA THR A 48 -1.09 21.85 -4.76
C THR A 48 -0.71 20.83 -5.81
N ILE A 49 -0.58 19.57 -5.40
CA ILE A 49 -0.26 18.45 -6.28
C ILE A 49 -1.48 17.53 -6.29
N GLU A 50 -2.10 17.39 -7.45
CA GLU A 50 -3.17 16.41 -7.64
C GLU A 50 -2.57 15.01 -7.79
N CYS A 51 -3.12 14.06 -7.05
CA CYS A 51 -2.69 12.67 -7.09
C CYS A 51 -3.90 11.78 -7.35
N GLN A 52 -3.69 10.82 -8.25
CA GLN A 52 -4.68 9.81 -8.60
C GLN A 52 -4.07 8.44 -8.35
N GLY A 53 -4.83 7.59 -7.68
CA GLY A 53 -4.41 6.24 -7.34
C GLY A 53 -5.57 5.29 -7.52
N VAL A 54 -5.27 4.04 -7.89
CA VAL A 54 -6.30 3.03 -8.08
C VAL A 54 -6.04 1.89 -7.10
N GLY A 55 -7.03 1.62 -6.25
CA GLY A 55 -7.05 0.41 -5.44
C GLY A 55 -7.40 -0.78 -6.31
N VAL A 56 -6.53 -1.79 -6.31
CA VAL A 56 -6.74 -3.02 -7.06
C VAL A 56 -6.85 -4.20 -6.11
N LEU A 57 -7.74 -5.14 -6.43
CA LEU A 57 -7.89 -6.36 -5.65
C LEU A 57 -6.89 -7.38 -6.18
N PRO A 58 -5.93 -7.86 -5.36
CA PRO A 58 -5.10 -8.97 -5.78
C PRO A 58 -5.98 -10.21 -5.99
N PRO A 59 -5.73 -11.01 -7.03
CA PRO A 59 -6.50 -12.21 -7.30
C PRO A 59 -6.23 -13.33 -6.28
N LEU A 60 -5.21 -13.18 -5.44
CA LEU A 60 -4.85 -14.11 -4.38
C LEU A 60 -5.51 -13.70 -3.06
N SER A 61 -6.20 -14.65 -2.44
CA SER A 61 -6.79 -14.50 -1.12
C SER A 61 -6.07 -15.43 -0.14
N LEU A 62 -5.58 -14.86 0.95
CA LEU A 62 -4.94 -15.61 2.03
C LEU A 62 -5.96 -15.87 3.14
N SER A 63 -5.95 -17.07 3.72
CA SER A 63 -6.82 -17.37 4.87
C SER A 63 -6.39 -16.60 6.13
N SER A 64 -5.10 -16.26 6.24
CA SER A 64 -4.57 -15.34 7.25
C SER A 64 -3.37 -14.59 6.70
N THR A 65 -3.22 -13.31 7.07
CA THR A 65 -2.05 -12.49 6.75
C THR A 65 -0.99 -12.51 7.85
N VAL A 66 -1.35 -12.97 9.04
CA VAL A 66 -0.46 -13.09 10.20
C VAL A 66 -0.55 -14.51 10.74
N ILE A 67 0.60 -15.18 10.89
CA ILE A 67 0.67 -16.53 11.45
C ILE A 67 1.26 -16.43 12.85
N HIS A 68 0.44 -16.75 13.86
CA HIS A 68 0.90 -16.84 15.23
C HIS A 68 1.32 -18.29 15.51
N LEU A 69 2.63 -18.51 15.66
CA LEU A 69 3.17 -19.80 16.07
C LEU A 69 3.25 -19.87 17.61
N PRO A 70 2.99 -21.04 18.21
CA PRO A 70 3.12 -21.20 19.66
C PRO A 70 4.59 -21.25 20.08
N ALA A 71 4.85 -21.05 21.38
CA ALA A 71 6.17 -21.22 21.96
C ALA A 71 6.64 -22.68 21.73
N THR A 72 7.65 -22.84 20.89
CA THR A 72 8.15 -24.16 20.46
C THR A 72 9.42 -24.50 21.27
N PRO A 73 9.44 -25.61 22.03
CA PRO A 73 10.62 -26.04 22.78
C PRO A 73 11.84 -26.33 21.89
N ILE A 74 13.01 -26.40 22.51
CA ILE A 74 14.24 -26.76 21.80
C ILE A 74 14.10 -28.20 21.26
N ASN A 75 14.45 -28.38 19.99
CA ASN A 75 14.34 -29.64 19.24
C ASN A 75 12.91 -30.13 18.96
N ASP A 76 11.89 -29.30 19.13
CA ASP A 76 10.51 -29.61 18.75
C ASP A 76 10.06 -28.82 17.50
N GLN A 77 8.93 -29.18 16.90
CA GLN A 77 8.38 -28.53 15.71
C GLN A 77 6.91 -28.13 15.88
N SER A 78 6.63 -26.85 15.62
CA SER A 78 5.26 -26.36 15.46
C SER A 78 4.91 -26.20 13.98
N ILE A 79 3.79 -26.79 13.57
CA ILE A 79 3.29 -26.72 12.18
C ILE A 79 1.92 -26.04 12.19
N VAL A 80 1.77 -24.99 11.38
CA VAL A 80 0.48 -24.34 11.10
C VAL A 80 0.22 -24.41 9.61
N SER A 81 -0.97 -24.90 9.25
CA SER A 81 -1.44 -24.87 7.88
C SER A 81 -2.26 -23.61 7.64
N PHE A 82 -2.00 -22.92 6.53
CA PHE A 82 -2.82 -21.82 6.05
C PHE A 82 -3.11 -22.04 4.57
N TYR A 83 -4.22 -21.48 4.10
CA TYR A 83 -4.70 -21.69 2.75
C TYR A 83 -4.45 -20.44 1.90
N VAL A 84 -3.97 -20.68 0.69
CA VAL A 84 -3.85 -19.67 -0.35
C VAL A 84 -4.85 -20.02 -1.43
N GLU A 85 -5.85 -19.18 -1.60
CA GLU A 85 -6.86 -19.32 -2.63
C GLU A 85 -6.55 -18.39 -3.79
N ASN A 86 -6.47 -18.95 -4.99
CA ASN A 86 -6.45 -18.16 -6.21
C ASN A 86 -7.90 -17.95 -6.67
N ARG A 87 -8.39 -16.71 -6.59
CA ARG A 87 -9.76 -16.32 -6.98
C ARG A 87 -9.91 -16.03 -8.47
N HIS A 88 -8.93 -16.36 -9.30
CA HIS A 88 -9.11 -16.30 -10.75
C HIS A 88 -10.24 -17.25 -11.20
N LEU A 89 -11.18 -16.71 -11.98
CA LEU A 89 -12.30 -17.48 -12.53
C LEU A 89 -11.88 -18.42 -13.69
N ASP A 90 -10.66 -18.28 -14.20
CA ASP A 90 -10.14 -19.04 -15.34
C ASP A 90 -8.64 -19.37 -15.14
N LYS A 91 -8.24 -20.62 -15.45
CA LYS A 91 -6.86 -21.12 -15.37
C LYS A 91 -6.02 -20.75 -16.59
N ASN A 92 -6.62 -20.17 -17.62
CA ASN A 92 -5.95 -19.79 -18.86
C ASN A 92 -5.07 -18.54 -18.69
N HIS A 93 -3.75 -18.72 -18.85
CA HIS A 93 -2.75 -17.66 -18.70
C HIS A 93 -2.87 -16.46 -19.65
N PHE A 94 -3.57 -16.61 -20.78
CA PHE A 94 -3.77 -15.54 -21.75
C PHE A 94 -5.09 -14.77 -21.55
N LYS A 95 -5.94 -15.22 -20.63
CA LYS A 95 -7.22 -14.56 -20.29
C LYS A 95 -7.23 -13.97 -18.88
N HIS A 96 -6.09 -13.94 -18.20
CA HIS A 96 -6.02 -13.47 -16.83
C HIS A 96 -6.45 -12.00 -16.72
N PRO A 97 -7.45 -11.69 -15.88
CA PRO A 97 -7.67 -10.31 -15.49
C PRO A 97 -6.48 -9.81 -14.68
N VAL A 98 -5.76 -8.86 -15.28
CA VAL A 98 -4.88 -7.93 -14.54
C VAL A 98 -5.63 -7.34 -13.34
N PRO A 99 -4.91 -6.93 -12.27
CA PRO A 99 -5.49 -6.34 -11.06
C PRO A 99 -6.74 -5.51 -11.38
N ARG A 100 -7.90 -6.03 -10.97
CA ARG A 100 -9.19 -5.47 -11.40
C ARG A 100 -9.40 -4.18 -10.61
N ILE A 101 -9.60 -3.09 -11.35
CA ILE A 101 -10.17 -1.85 -10.83
C ILE A 101 -11.61 -2.19 -10.45
N GLY A 102 -12.01 -1.88 -9.23
CA GLY A 102 -13.37 -2.13 -8.78
C GLY A 102 -14.24 -1.06 -9.42
N ASN A 103 -15.17 -1.52 -10.25
CA ASN A 103 -16.21 -0.68 -10.84
C ASN A 103 -17.22 -0.25 -9.77
#